data_AF-A0A8J9SB45-F1
#
_entry.id   AF-A0A8J9SB45-F1
#
_cell.length_a   1.000
_cell.length_b   1.000
_cell.length_c   1.000
_cell.angle_alpha   90.00
_cell.angle_beta   90.00
_cell.angle_gamma   90.00
#
_symmetry.space_group_name_H-M   'P 1'
#
loop_
_entity.id
_entity.type
_entity.pdbx_description
1 polymer ?
#
loop_
_entity_poly.entity_id
_entity_poly.type
_entity_poly.pdbx_seq_one_letter_code
_entity_poly.pdbx_strand_id
1 'polypeptide(L)'
;MKSIATISCVYLATAALLMQSTSAWVFSKKDLQKAASAATCAAVVSLVATPFHANARDFSGSYNDPNHPNCIRKIENIGKIATIYGTDGNPGCPANGKGTDFDLLASVVGDDIQIDF
;
A
#
# COMPACT_ATOMS: atom_id res chain seq x y z
N MET A 1 -22.94 -9.51 32.56
CA MET A 1 -23.02 -10.30 31.32
C MET A 1 -21.73 -10.11 30.52
N LYS A 2 -20.81 -11.07 30.59
CA LYS A 2 -19.67 -11.24 29.66
C LYS A 2 -19.58 -12.73 29.40
N SER A 3 -19.80 -13.12 28.15
CA SER A 3 -20.04 -14.49 27.73
C SER A 3 -18.77 -15.33 27.82
N ILE A 4 -18.92 -16.48 28.48
CA ILE A 4 -17.96 -17.56 28.65
C ILE A 4 -18.26 -18.56 27.53
N ALA A 5 -17.46 -18.63 26.47
CA ALA A 5 -17.40 -19.79 25.57
C ALA A 5 -16.41 -19.51 24.42
N THR A 6 -15.13 -19.83 24.59
CA THR A 6 -14.24 -20.15 23.44
C THR A 6 -12.86 -20.69 23.85
N ILE A 7 -12.55 -20.81 25.14
CA ILE A 7 -11.29 -21.41 25.62
C ILE A 7 -11.53 -22.91 25.88
N SER A 8 -11.62 -23.74 24.84
CA SER A 8 -11.54 -25.22 25.03
C SER A 8 -11.24 -26.04 23.78
N CYS A 9 -10.54 -25.51 22.78
CA CYS A 9 -10.28 -26.28 21.54
C CYS A 9 -8.83 -26.18 21.04
N VAL A 10 -7.84 -26.09 21.95
CA VAL A 10 -6.42 -25.94 21.57
C VAL A 10 -5.50 -27.05 22.12
N TYR A 11 -5.96 -27.94 23.02
CA TYR A 11 -5.05 -28.83 23.75
C TYR A 11 -5.08 -30.34 23.40
N LEU A 12 -5.78 -30.78 22.35
CA LEU A 12 -5.93 -32.22 22.07
C LEU A 12 -5.20 -32.75 20.81
N ALA A 13 -4.24 -32.02 20.22
CA ALA A 13 -3.66 -32.43 18.92
C ALA A 13 -2.12 -32.35 18.81
N THR A 14 -1.35 -32.60 19.88
CA THR A 14 0.12 -32.47 19.85
C THR A 14 0.92 -33.71 20.27
N ALA A 15 0.41 -34.94 20.11
CA ALA A 15 1.11 -36.15 20.59
C ALA A 15 1.42 -37.26 19.55
N ALA A 16 1.32 -37.01 18.24
CA ALA A 16 1.39 -38.10 17.25
C ALA A 16 2.47 -37.94 16.15
N LEU A 17 3.55 -37.16 16.37
CA LEU A 17 4.54 -36.92 15.30
C LEU A 17 6.00 -37.22 15.67
N LEU A 18 6.25 -38.20 16.54
CA LEU A 18 7.60 -38.72 16.78
C LEU A 18 7.57 -40.25 16.86
N MET A 19 7.48 -40.92 15.71
CA MET A 19 8.04 -42.24 15.42
C MET A 19 7.47 -42.74 14.11
N GLN A 20 8.29 -42.79 13.07
CA GLN A 20 8.26 -43.83 12.02
C GLN A 20 9.40 -43.59 11.03
N SER A 21 10.59 -44.04 11.44
CA SER A 21 11.65 -44.45 10.52
C SER A 21 11.68 -45.97 10.52
N THR A 22 11.35 -46.61 9.40
CA THR A 22 12.11 -47.72 8.82
C THR A 22 11.51 -48.20 7.50
N SER A 23 12.43 -48.45 6.56
CA SER A 23 12.34 -49.33 5.39
C SER A 23 11.29 -49.04 4.31
N ALA A 24 11.76 -48.33 3.29
CA ALA A 24 11.21 -48.34 1.94
C ALA A 24 11.49 -49.69 1.25
N TRP A 25 10.46 -50.51 1.00
CA TRP A 25 10.51 -51.59 0.02
C TRP A 25 9.14 -51.74 -0.66
N VAL A 26 9.18 -51.53 -1.99
CA VAL A 26 8.24 -52.03 -3.02
C VAL A 26 6.82 -51.44 -3.03
N PHE A 27 6.65 -50.38 -3.83
CA PHE A 27 5.36 -50.09 -4.48
C PHE A 27 5.51 -50.24 -5.99
N SER A 28 4.74 -51.17 -6.55
CA SER A 28 4.64 -51.40 -7.99
C SER A 28 3.81 -50.28 -8.63
N LYS A 29 4.22 -49.80 -9.81
CA LYS A 29 3.64 -48.64 -10.51
C LYS A 29 2.13 -48.76 -10.85
N LYS A 30 1.50 -49.91 -10.60
CA LYS A 30 0.09 -50.17 -10.91
C LYS A 30 -0.89 -49.83 -9.78
N ASP A 31 -0.41 -49.55 -8.58
CA ASP A 31 -1.25 -49.13 -7.45
C ASP A 31 -1.41 -47.60 -7.36
N LEU A 32 -0.74 -46.85 -8.25
CA LEU A 32 -0.74 -45.39 -8.29
C LEU A 32 -2.09 -44.75 -8.67
N GLN A 33 -3.06 -45.52 -9.17
CA GLN A 33 -4.36 -45.00 -9.61
C GLN A 33 -5.53 -45.32 -8.67
N LYS A 34 -5.26 -45.93 -7.51
CA LYS A 34 -6.30 -46.27 -6.53
C LYS A 34 -5.88 -45.96 -5.09
N ALA A 35 -5.30 -44.78 -4.90
CA ALA A 35 -5.10 -44.16 -3.59
C ALA A 35 -5.48 -42.66 -3.66
N ALA A 36 -6.61 -42.36 -4.27
CA ALA A 36 -7.35 -41.13 -3.99
C ALA A 36 -8.13 -41.34 -2.69
N SER A 37 -7.47 -41.21 -1.55
CA SER A 37 -8.06 -40.76 -0.30
C SER A 37 -6.98 -40.69 0.76
N ALA A 38 -7.09 -39.67 1.61
CA ALA A 38 -6.33 -39.40 2.82
C ALA A 38 -5.06 -38.57 2.65
N ALA A 39 -5.25 -37.28 2.98
CA ALA A 39 -4.36 -36.48 3.82
C ALA A 39 -3.01 -36.09 3.17
N THR A 40 -2.61 -34.82 3.10
CA THR A 40 -2.66 -33.82 4.16
C THR A 40 -2.33 -32.46 3.57
N CYS A 41 -3.00 -31.45 4.11
CA CYS A 41 -2.52 -30.08 4.29
C CYS A 41 -2.20 -29.31 2.99
N ALA A 42 -3.27 -28.75 2.43
CA ALA A 42 -3.19 -27.47 1.75
C ALA A 42 -2.44 -26.48 2.65
N ALA A 43 -1.16 -26.25 2.36
CA ALA A 43 -0.49 -25.03 2.75
C ALA A 43 -1.07 -23.91 1.88
N VAL A 44 -2.32 -23.52 2.17
CA VAL A 44 -2.83 -22.22 1.75
C VAL A 44 -1.98 -21.20 2.48
N VAL A 45 -0.93 -20.75 1.81
CA VAL A 45 -0.23 -19.52 2.17
C VAL A 45 -1.28 -18.42 2.04
N SER A 46 -1.93 -18.07 3.14
CA SER A 46 -2.67 -16.82 3.26
C SER A 46 -1.64 -15.71 3.14
N LEU A 47 -1.34 -15.32 1.90
CA LEU A 47 -0.77 -14.02 1.59
C LEU A 47 -1.82 -13.01 2.03
N VAL A 48 -1.71 -12.55 3.27
CA VAL A 48 -2.40 -11.37 3.74
C VAL A 48 -1.84 -10.23 2.89
N ALA A 49 -2.55 -9.88 1.81
CA ALA A 49 -2.26 -8.71 1.03
C ALA A 49 -2.51 -7.51 1.94
N THR A 50 -1.49 -7.08 2.68
CA THR A 50 -1.50 -5.76 3.30
C THR A 50 -1.66 -4.78 2.15
N PRO A 51 -2.70 -3.94 2.12
CA PRO A 51 -2.80 -2.91 1.09
C PRO A 51 -1.53 -2.07 1.20
N PHE A 52 -0.74 -2.04 0.13
CA PHE A 52 0.41 -1.16 0.05
C PHE A 52 -0.16 0.26 0.05
N HIS A 53 -0.23 0.88 1.23
CA HIS A 53 -0.46 2.31 1.35
C HIS A 53 0.82 2.98 0.87
N ALA A 54 0.93 3.16 -0.45
CA ALA A 54 1.89 4.11 -1.00
C ALA A 54 1.51 5.47 -0.39
N ASN A 55 2.31 5.92 0.58
CA ASN A 55 2.18 7.27 1.10
C ASN A 55 2.42 8.20 -0.09
N ALA A 56 1.47 9.09 -0.35
CA ALA A 56 1.65 10.12 -1.36
C ALA A 56 2.89 10.94 -0.99
N ARG A 57 3.70 11.30 -2.00
CA ARG A 57 4.82 12.19 -1.78
C ARG A 57 4.33 13.53 -1.26
N ASP A 58 5.05 14.07 -0.28
CA ASP A 58 4.83 15.43 0.18
C ASP A 58 5.59 16.42 -0.72
N PHE A 59 4.83 17.32 -1.35
CA PHE A 59 5.29 18.42 -2.19
C PHE A 59 5.07 19.77 -1.51
N SER A 60 4.72 19.79 -0.22
CA SER A 60 4.46 21.04 0.48
C SER A 60 5.70 21.92 0.49
N GLY A 61 5.53 23.18 0.10
CA GLY A 61 6.65 24.11 0.05
C GLY A 61 6.40 25.36 -0.79
N SER A 62 7.37 26.27 -0.75
CA SER A 62 7.41 27.45 -1.61
C SER A 62 8.41 27.22 -2.73
N TYR A 63 8.03 27.59 -3.95
CA TYR A 63 8.78 27.31 -5.17
C TYR A 63 9.06 28.62 -5.92
N ASN A 64 10.23 28.69 -6.55
CA ASN A 64 10.55 29.77 -7.49
C ASN A 64 10.20 29.31 -8.90
N ASP A 65 9.47 30.13 -9.65
CA ASP A 65 9.25 29.93 -11.08
C ASP A 65 10.17 30.88 -11.87
N PRO A 66 11.21 30.36 -12.57
CA PRO A 66 12.10 31.19 -13.37
C PRO A 66 11.40 31.99 -14.47
N ASN A 67 10.22 31.55 -14.93
CA ASN A 67 9.43 32.25 -15.95
C ASN A 67 8.57 33.36 -15.36
N HIS A 68 8.33 33.33 -14.04
CA HIS A 68 7.54 34.32 -13.31
C HIS A 68 8.30 34.83 -12.07
N PRO A 69 9.42 35.55 -12.26
CA PRO A 69 10.24 36.10 -11.19
C PRO A 69 9.42 36.89 -10.16
N ASN A 70 9.78 36.73 -8.89
CA ASN A 70 9.13 37.29 -7.69
C ASN A 70 7.67 36.88 -7.46
N CYS A 71 7.03 36.11 -8.35
CA CYS A 71 5.69 35.63 -8.10
C CYS A 71 5.70 34.49 -7.09
N ILE A 72 4.71 34.48 -6.20
CA ILE A 72 4.60 33.47 -5.15
C ILE A 72 4.10 32.18 -5.78
N ARG A 73 4.75 31.04 -5.49
CA ARG A 73 4.23 29.70 -5.77
C ARG A 73 4.31 28.87 -4.50
N LYS A 74 3.17 28.37 -4.02
CA LYS A 74 3.11 27.53 -2.83
C LYS A 74 2.25 26.32 -3.09
N ILE A 75 2.70 25.19 -2.57
CA ILE A 75 1.98 23.92 -2.60
C ILE A 75 1.70 23.51 -1.15
N GLU A 76 0.47 23.08 -0.87
CA GLU A 76 0.07 22.46 0.38
C GLU A 76 -0.52 21.07 0.12
N ASN A 77 0.03 20.05 0.77
CA ASN A 77 -0.41 18.66 0.59
C ASN A 77 -1.25 18.18 1.77
N ILE A 78 -2.38 17.54 1.46
CA ILE A 78 -3.20 16.80 2.42
C ILE A 78 -3.45 15.40 1.84
N GLY A 79 -2.58 14.46 2.20
CA GLY A 79 -2.63 13.10 1.66
C GLY A 79 -2.42 13.08 0.15
N LYS A 80 -3.44 12.65 -0.60
CA LYS A 80 -3.40 12.58 -2.08
C LYS A 80 -3.90 13.85 -2.78
N ILE A 81 -4.24 14.89 -2.03
CA ILE A 81 -4.71 16.16 -2.58
C ILE A 81 -3.61 17.20 -2.36
N ALA A 82 -3.36 18.02 -3.37
CA ALA A 82 -2.50 19.18 -3.28
C ALA A 82 -3.26 20.43 -3.72
N THR A 83 -3.06 21.52 -3.00
CA THR A 83 -3.54 22.86 -3.39
C THR A 83 -2.32 23.67 -3.82
N ILE A 84 -2.36 24.22 -5.02
CA ILE A 84 -1.27 25.00 -5.61
C ILE A 84 -1.79 26.41 -5.81
N TYR A 85 -1.24 27.35 -5.07
CA TYR A 85 -1.70 28.73 -5.12
C TYR A 85 -0.54 29.69 -5.19
N GLY A 86 -0.85 30.91 -5.61
CA GLY A 86 0.17 31.90 -5.83
C GLY A 86 -0.34 33.13 -6.52
N THR A 87 0.63 33.89 -7.02
CA THR A 87 0.40 35.05 -7.84
C THR A 87 0.98 34.83 -9.22
N ASP A 88 0.41 35.50 -10.21
CA ASP A 88 0.88 35.50 -11.57
C ASP A 88 1.11 36.93 -12.07
N GLY A 89 2.12 37.08 -12.91
CA GLY A 89 2.53 38.37 -13.47
C GLY A 89 3.29 38.15 -14.76
N ASN A 90 3.24 39.12 -15.67
CA ASN A 90 3.88 39.03 -16.98
C ASN A 90 4.81 40.25 -17.20
N PRO A 91 6.15 40.09 -17.21
CA PRO A 91 6.91 38.84 -17.11
C PRO A 91 7.13 38.32 -15.67
N GLY A 92 6.60 38.99 -14.64
CA GLY A 92 6.75 38.56 -13.26
C GLY A 92 6.00 39.48 -12.29
N CYS A 93 6.25 39.33 -11.01
CA CYS A 93 5.63 40.12 -9.96
C CYS A 93 6.61 41.21 -9.45
N PRO A 94 6.11 42.29 -8.81
CA PRO A 94 6.96 43.22 -8.09
C PRO A 94 7.66 42.53 -6.90
N ALA A 95 8.64 43.20 -6.29
CA ALA A 95 9.43 42.63 -5.19
C ALA A 95 8.61 42.19 -3.95
N ASN A 96 7.37 42.68 -3.83
CA ASN A 96 6.43 42.26 -2.78
C ASN A 96 5.58 41.03 -3.16
N GLY A 97 5.82 40.43 -4.33
CA GLY A 97 5.13 39.25 -4.83
C GLY A 97 3.69 39.45 -5.28
N LYS A 98 3.20 40.69 -5.36
CA LYS A 98 1.81 40.97 -5.74
C LYS A 98 1.57 40.70 -7.23
N GLY A 99 0.56 39.90 -7.56
CA GLY A 99 0.16 39.62 -8.94
C GLY A 99 -1.34 39.34 -9.04
N THR A 100 -1.75 38.69 -10.12
CA THR A 100 -3.07 38.07 -10.26
C THR A 100 -3.08 36.77 -9.47
N ASP A 101 -3.97 36.65 -8.48
CA ASP A 101 -4.02 35.44 -7.67
C ASP A 101 -4.53 34.25 -8.50
N PHE A 102 -3.99 33.06 -8.22
CA PHE A 102 -4.50 31.80 -8.75
C PHE A 102 -4.52 30.74 -7.65
N ASP A 103 -5.41 29.76 -7.82
CA ASP A 103 -5.57 28.60 -6.95
C ASP A 103 -5.97 27.40 -7.82
N LEU A 104 -5.21 26.32 -7.74
CA LEU A 104 -5.38 25.09 -8.52
C LEU A 104 -5.46 23.90 -7.57
N LEU A 105 -6.50 23.08 -7.76
CA LEU A 105 -6.63 21.80 -7.07
C LEU A 105 -5.93 20.70 -7.89
N ALA A 106 -5.15 19.87 -7.22
CA ALA A 106 -4.38 18.81 -7.84
C ALA A 106 -4.46 17.50 -7.06
N SER A 107 -4.20 16.40 -7.77
CA SER A 107 -4.08 15.06 -7.19
C SER A 107 -2.62 14.61 -7.18
N VAL A 108 -2.16 14.03 -6.06
CA VAL A 108 -0.83 13.42 -5.95
C VAL A 108 -0.92 11.94 -6.31
N VAL A 109 -0.21 11.55 -7.37
CA VAL A 109 -0.18 10.18 -7.89
C VAL A 109 1.28 9.71 -7.92
N GLY A 110 1.68 8.95 -6.90
CA GLY A 110 3.07 8.51 -6.76
C GLY A 110 4.01 9.69 -6.51
N ASP A 111 4.89 9.95 -7.47
CA ASP A 111 5.86 11.04 -7.47
C ASP A 111 5.44 12.22 -8.38
N ASP A 112 4.18 12.27 -8.80
CA ASP A 112 3.65 13.31 -9.69
C ASP A 112 2.47 14.07 -9.05
N ILE A 113 2.32 15.33 -9.46
CA ILE A 113 1.13 16.16 -9.24
C ILE A 113 0.37 16.27 -10.56
N GLN A 114 -0.91 15.91 -10.54
CA GLN A 114 -1.81 16.00 -11.69
C GLN A 114 -2.85 17.10 -11.47
N ILE A 115 -2.90 18.05 -12.40
CA ILE A 115 -3.87 19.14 -12.45
C ILE A 115 -4.78 18.86 -13.65
N ASP A 116 -6.09 18.89 -13.43
CA ASP A 116 -7.09 18.75 -14.50
C ASP A 116 -7.61 20.15 -14.87
N PHE A 117 -7.69 20.44 -16.17
CA PHE A 117 -8.03 21.77 -16.72
C PHE A 117 -9.25 21.69 -17.65
#